data_AF-F2LC66-F1
#
_entry.id   AF-F2LC66-F1
#
_cell.length_a   1.000
_cell.length_b   1.000
_cell.length_c   1.000
_cell.angle_alpha   90.00
_cell.angle_beta   90.00
_cell.angle_gamma   90.00
#
_symmetry.space_group_name_H-M   'P 1'
#
loop_
_entity.id
_entity.type
_entity.pdbx_description
1 polymer ?
#
loop_
_entity_poly.entity_id
_entity_poly.type
_entity_poly.pdbx_seq_one_letter_code
_entity_poly.pdbx_strand_id
1 'polypeptide(L)'
;MIANDHFPSVQPLPRDEFPSFGGRIINSPDFPEINDADDLDQPYGRGNTYQVNILQELMNQLRKNAEINEAQQHHDVPLTKRADPPQSKAPSVAPTSPSGEKKHAVKNKNNDGDHQALIARLNKKPHVIEFKGAELDRNERLKIIAAVAMCESGRDPFGAENTDQEFVGRKNGHRGIETSYSRIVHIGLSYGIIQFTQDGGALGGVLKKCNEKNHQKFMEIFGDNWQELLTLTSGGVEVAGVKYASGLEHWHSISKTKAGIEISTKASQGKLSVDSEIRGKRVQPIAVTVGGAKQDLWEGTWKQRFTDAAKVLDFQEAQLIYAVENYLNPTMSFCKDNNVRSGLGIAFAVACRVRGVNPTLLLEAAKKKGLKVPFESAADEKAAVVSISKGEIKEYQATHKGKAKTVKVAGEEITRAGRLNKDETGFLVEDMYWTDTFDISYDK
;
A
#
# COMPACT_ATOMS: atom_id res chain seq x y z
N MET A 1 -9.61 38.63 64.39
CA MET A 1 -9.37 39.87 63.62
C MET A 1 -8.21 39.60 62.67
N ILE A 2 -8.53 39.31 61.41
CA ILE A 2 -7.76 39.47 60.16
C ILE A 2 -8.78 39.08 59.05
N ALA A 3 -8.82 39.89 58.00
CA ALA A 3 -9.93 40.06 57.08
C ALA A 3 -10.02 38.98 55.98
N ASN A 4 -11.25 38.72 55.54
CA ASN A 4 -11.58 37.91 54.36
C ASN A 4 -11.60 38.80 53.11
N ASP A 5 -10.71 38.53 52.17
CA ASP A 5 -10.71 39.16 50.85
C ASP A 5 -11.81 38.57 49.95
N HIS A 6 -12.66 39.47 49.45
CA HIS A 6 -13.68 39.23 48.44
C HIS A 6 -13.07 39.25 47.04
N PHE A 7 -13.26 38.17 46.27
CA PHE A 7 -13.07 38.20 44.81
C PHE A 7 -14.35 38.70 44.13
N PRO A 8 -14.26 39.60 43.12
CA PRO A 8 -15.43 40.10 42.42
C PRO A 8 -15.97 39.08 41.40
N SER A 9 -17.29 38.94 41.44
CA SER A 9 -18.13 38.23 40.48
C SER A 9 -17.99 38.82 39.07
N VAL A 10 -17.61 37.99 38.10
CA VAL A 10 -17.61 38.34 36.67
C VAL A 10 -19.00 38.05 36.11
N GLN A 11 -19.71 39.09 35.67
CA GLN A 11 -20.99 38.96 34.99
C GLN A 11 -20.80 38.44 33.55
N PRO A 12 -21.69 37.56 33.05
CA PRO A 12 -21.66 37.13 31.65
C PRO A 12 -22.22 38.24 30.75
N LEU A 13 -21.55 38.46 29.62
CA LEU A 13 -21.97 39.39 28.57
C LEU A 13 -23.28 38.94 27.87
N PRO A 14 -24.07 39.88 27.29
CA PRO A 14 -25.35 39.58 26.67
C PRO A 14 -25.16 38.78 25.37
N ARG A 15 -26.05 37.81 25.13
CA ARG A 15 -26.15 37.11 23.84
C ARG A 15 -26.92 37.99 22.87
N ASP A 16 -26.25 38.40 21.80
CA ASP A 16 -26.91 39.02 20.65
C ASP A 16 -27.78 37.99 19.92
N GLU A 17 -29.02 38.40 19.70
CA GLU A 17 -30.07 37.70 18.97
C GLU A 17 -29.74 37.67 17.47
N PHE A 18 -29.70 36.48 16.87
CA PHE A 18 -29.74 36.32 15.41
C PHE A 18 -31.16 35.95 14.97
N PRO A 19 -31.69 36.59 13.90
CA PRO A 19 -33.07 36.38 13.48
C PRO A 19 -33.27 35.03 12.78
N SER A 20 -34.41 34.40 13.07
CA SER A 20 -34.89 33.19 12.42
C SER A 20 -35.29 33.47 10.97
N PHE A 21 -34.60 32.85 10.02
CA PHE A 21 -35.11 32.73 8.64
C PHE A 21 -35.95 31.47 8.50
N GLY A 22 -37.27 31.66 8.53
CA GLY A 22 -38.24 30.66 8.08
C GLY A 22 -38.31 30.66 6.55
N GLY A 23 -37.92 29.53 5.94
CA GLY A 23 -38.09 29.28 4.51
C GLY A 23 -38.83 27.96 4.31
N ARG A 24 -40.11 28.04 3.92
CA ARG A 24 -40.89 26.92 3.37
C ARG A 24 -40.19 26.44 2.08
N ILE A 25 -39.97 25.14 1.95
CA ILE A 25 -39.68 24.52 0.65
C ILE A 25 -40.94 23.79 0.19
N ILE A 26 -41.40 24.21 -0.98
CA ILE A 26 -42.52 23.68 -1.75
C ILE A 26 -42.01 22.47 -2.54
N ASN A 27 -42.80 21.38 -2.56
CA ASN A 27 -42.61 20.25 -3.47
C ASN A 27 -42.97 20.67 -4.91
N SER A 28 -42.11 20.37 -5.88
CA SER A 28 -42.55 19.97 -7.23
C SER A 28 -41.45 19.18 -7.94
N PRO A 29 -41.79 18.10 -8.68
CA PRO A 29 -40.84 17.28 -9.42
C PRO A 29 -40.56 17.90 -10.79
N ASP A 30 -39.36 17.67 -11.32
CA ASP A 30 -39.08 17.43 -12.74
C ASP A 30 -37.56 17.26 -12.92
N PHE A 31 -37.17 16.08 -13.39
CA PHE A 31 -35.79 15.78 -13.81
C PHE A 31 -35.59 16.23 -15.25
N PRO A 32 -34.40 16.76 -15.57
CA PRO A 32 -33.80 16.48 -16.86
C PRO A 32 -32.41 15.85 -16.74
N GLU A 33 -32.24 14.85 -17.59
CA GLU A 33 -31.03 14.34 -18.27
C GLU A 33 -29.65 14.79 -17.76
N ILE A 34 -28.88 13.79 -17.32
CA ILE A 34 -27.45 13.86 -17.07
C ILE A 34 -26.75 13.91 -18.43
N ASN A 35 -26.22 15.08 -18.80
CA ASN A 35 -25.19 15.18 -19.81
C ASN A 35 -23.85 14.80 -19.18
N ASP A 36 -23.24 13.76 -19.75
CA ASP A 36 -21.85 13.40 -19.58
C ASP A 36 -20.93 14.51 -20.13
N ALA A 37 -19.74 14.61 -19.53
CA ALA A 37 -18.62 15.52 -19.82
C ALA A 37 -18.75 16.93 -19.20
N ASP A 38 -18.19 17.09 -17.98
CA ASP A 38 -17.05 17.99 -17.73
C ASP A 38 -16.65 17.99 -16.24
N ASP A 39 -15.33 18.04 -15.99
CA ASP A 39 -14.66 18.35 -14.72
C ASP A 39 -14.94 17.50 -13.46
N LEU A 40 -14.28 16.34 -13.40
CA LEU A 40 -13.88 15.75 -12.11
C LEU A 40 -12.66 16.52 -11.56
N ASP A 41 -12.92 17.66 -10.95
CA ASP A 41 -11.98 18.42 -10.14
C ASP A 41 -11.58 17.55 -8.91
N GLN A 42 -10.50 16.77 -9.06
CA GLN A 42 -9.97 15.91 -8.01
C GLN A 42 -9.25 16.75 -6.93
N PRO A 43 -9.39 16.42 -5.64
CA PRO A 43 -9.01 17.28 -4.50
C PRO A 43 -7.49 17.39 -4.23
N TYR A 44 -6.62 17.02 -5.17
CA TYR A 44 -5.15 17.13 -5.03
C TYR A 44 -4.55 18.28 -5.85
N GLY A 45 -5.37 19.23 -6.27
CA GLY A 45 -4.96 20.38 -7.08
C GLY A 45 -4.69 21.64 -6.25
N ARG A 46 -3.47 21.76 -5.72
CA ARG A 46 -2.61 22.98 -5.71
C ARG A 46 -1.54 22.85 -4.63
N GLY A 47 -0.44 22.22 -5.02
CA GLY A 47 0.80 22.12 -4.25
C GLY A 47 1.83 21.30 -5.02
N ASN A 48 2.68 21.99 -5.78
CA ASN A 48 3.92 21.54 -6.41
C ASN A 48 3.87 20.47 -7.51
N THR A 49 4.15 20.93 -8.73
CA THR A 49 4.45 20.21 -9.98
C THR A 49 5.72 19.35 -9.95
N TYR A 50 6.14 18.84 -8.78
CA TYR A 50 7.40 18.11 -8.58
C TYR A 50 7.16 16.74 -7.92
N GLN A 51 6.57 15.74 -8.60
CA GLN A 51 6.33 14.43 -7.96
C GLN A 51 6.63 13.18 -8.81
N VAL A 52 6.63 13.26 -10.15
CA VAL A 52 7.08 12.11 -10.97
C VAL A 52 8.60 11.89 -10.86
N ASN A 53 9.37 12.98 -10.77
CA ASN A 53 10.83 12.90 -10.69
C ASN A 53 11.34 12.29 -9.39
N ILE A 54 10.63 12.45 -8.26
CA ILE A 54 11.07 11.94 -6.96
C ILE A 54 10.89 10.42 -6.88
N LEU A 55 9.74 9.90 -7.29
CA LEU A 55 9.53 8.45 -7.33
C LEU A 55 10.46 7.82 -8.38
N GLN A 56 10.63 8.45 -9.54
CA GLN A 56 11.57 7.98 -10.54
C GLN A 56 13.02 8.00 -10.02
N GLU A 57 13.42 9.05 -9.30
CA GLU A 57 14.75 9.14 -8.69
C GLU A 57 14.94 8.10 -7.57
N LEU A 58 13.94 7.89 -6.71
CA LEU A 58 13.95 6.83 -5.72
C LEU A 58 14.06 5.46 -6.39
N MET A 59 13.27 5.21 -7.43
CA MET A 59 13.33 3.98 -8.22
C MET A 59 14.68 3.80 -8.92
N ASN A 60 15.28 4.88 -9.41
CA ASN A 60 16.61 4.87 -9.99
C ASN A 60 17.70 4.65 -8.93
N GLN A 61 17.55 5.20 -7.73
CA GLN A 61 18.46 4.98 -6.61
C GLN A 61 18.34 3.58 -6.06
N LEU A 62 17.13 3.02 -5.94
CA LEU A 62 16.90 1.63 -5.59
C LEU A 62 17.55 0.69 -6.61
N ARG A 63 17.43 0.99 -7.92
CA ARG A 63 18.15 0.26 -8.98
C ARG A 63 19.67 0.36 -8.82
N LYS A 64 20.23 1.57 -8.68
CA LYS A 64 21.68 1.77 -8.48
C LYS A 64 22.19 1.05 -7.24
N ASN A 65 21.45 1.11 -6.13
CA ASN A 65 21.84 0.46 -4.87
C ASN A 65 21.74 -1.07 -4.97
N ALA A 66 20.80 -1.60 -5.75
CA ALA A 66 20.71 -3.02 -6.07
C ALA A 66 21.91 -3.48 -6.94
N GLU A 67 22.25 -2.69 -7.96
CA GLU A 67 23.42 -2.95 -8.82
C GLU A 67 24.75 -2.91 -8.04
N ILE A 68 24.83 -2.18 -6.93
CA ILE A 68 26.05 -2.01 -6.12
C ILE A 68 26.18 -3.07 -5.02
N ASN A 69 25.07 -3.48 -4.37
CA ASN A 69 25.12 -4.29 -3.14
C ASN A 69 24.63 -5.73 -3.29
N GLU A 70 23.89 -6.06 -4.34
CA GLU A 70 23.68 -7.46 -4.68
C GLU A 70 24.83 -7.89 -5.58
N ALA A 71 25.65 -8.82 -5.08
CA ALA A 71 26.17 -9.82 -5.98
C ALA A 71 24.94 -10.39 -6.67
N GLN A 72 24.62 -9.88 -7.87
CA GLN A 72 23.83 -10.63 -8.82
C GLN A 72 24.38 -12.04 -8.67
N GLN A 73 23.54 -12.99 -8.28
CA GLN A 73 23.86 -14.37 -8.56
C GLN A 73 23.83 -14.44 -10.09
N HIS A 74 24.93 -13.99 -10.68
CA HIS A 74 25.39 -14.35 -11.98
C HIS A 74 25.53 -15.86 -11.86
N HIS A 75 24.43 -16.55 -12.13
CA HIS A 75 24.53 -17.81 -12.83
C HIS A 75 25.18 -17.46 -14.16
N ASP A 76 26.50 -17.31 -14.14
CA ASP A 76 27.35 -17.38 -15.31
C ASP A 76 27.15 -18.78 -15.86
N VAL A 77 26.07 -18.96 -16.63
CA VAL A 77 26.04 -19.99 -17.65
C VAL A 77 27.13 -19.54 -18.62
N PRO A 78 28.21 -20.32 -18.81
CA PRO A 78 29.30 -19.88 -19.63
C PRO A 78 28.81 -19.71 -21.07
N LEU A 79 28.63 -18.47 -21.51
CA LEU A 79 28.67 -18.15 -22.93
C LEU A 79 30.11 -18.45 -23.36
N THR A 80 30.28 -19.61 -23.98
CA THR A 80 31.58 -20.21 -24.33
C THR A 80 32.57 -19.18 -24.83
N LYS A 81 33.77 -19.16 -24.22
CA LYS A 81 34.90 -18.28 -24.54
C LYS A 81 35.21 -18.31 -26.04
N ARG A 82 35.38 -17.12 -26.63
CA ARG A 82 36.06 -16.94 -27.92
C ARG A 82 37.52 -17.33 -27.72
N ALA A 83 37.95 -18.42 -28.33
CA ALA A 83 39.37 -18.77 -28.45
C ALA A 83 39.76 -18.70 -29.93
N ASP A 84 40.69 -17.80 -30.23
CA ASP A 84 41.37 -17.67 -31.51
C ASP A 84 42.13 -18.96 -31.88
N PRO A 85 42.33 -19.22 -33.19
CA PRO A 85 42.82 -20.50 -33.65
C PRO A 85 44.33 -20.60 -33.44
N PRO A 86 44.84 -21.80 -33.10
CA PRO A 86 45.99 -22.22 -33.89
C PRO A 86 45.98 -23.70 -34.29
N GLN A 87 46.26 -23.84 -35.58
CA GLN A 87 47.23 -24.76 -36.18
C GLN A 87 46.94 -26.26 -36.13
N SER A 88 46.56 -26.73 -37.32
CA SER A 88 46.61 -28.12 -37.73
C SER A 88 48.04 -28.68 -37.69
N LYS A 89 48.15 -29.92 -37.21
CA LYS A 89 49.05 -30.92 -37.80
C LYS A 89 48.26 -32.21 -38.06
N ALA A 90 48.36 -32.67 -39.30
CA ALA A 90 47.69 -33.81 -39.92
C ALA A 90 48.13 -35.17 -39.32
N PRO A 91 47.49 -36.32 -39.66
CA PRO A 91 47.69 -37.00 -40.96
C PRO A 91 46.38 -37.46 -41.64
N SER A 92 46.28 -37.39 -42.98
CA SER A 92 46.49 -38.48 -43.97
C SER A 92 45.59 -39.70 -43.72
N VAL A 93 44.72 -40.16 -44.63
CA VAL A 93 45.03 -40.79 -45.92
C VAL A 93 43.80 -40.73 -46.88
N ALA A 94 44.09 -40.71 -48.19
CA ALA A 94 43.20 -40.67 -49.36
C ALA A 94 42.25 -41.89 -49.54
N PRO A 95 41.29 -41.88 -50.49
CA PRO A 95 41.62 -42.23 -51.88
C PRO A 95 40.84 -41.52 -53.02
N THR A 96 41.61 -41.27 -54.09
CA THR A 96 41.31 -41.30 -55.55
C THR A 96 39.89 -41.15 -56.11
N SER A 97 39.76 -40.14 -56.97
CA SER A 97 38.72 -39.94 -57.99
C SER A 97 38.87 -40.87 -59.21
N PRO A 98 37.87 -40.89 -60.11
CA PRO A 98 38.11 -40.24 -61.40
C PRO A 98 36.98 -39.33 -61.91
N SER A 99 37.46 -38.36 -62.71
CA SER A 99 36.82 -37.54 -63.76
C SER A 99 35.59 -38.16 -64.46
N GLY A 100 34.61 -37.41 -64.97
CA GLY A 100 34.41 -35.98 -65.09
C GLY A 100 33.30 -35.73 -66.13
N GLU A 101 32.44 -34.75 -65.90
CA GLU A 101 31.62 -34.12 -66.95
C GLU A 101 31.04 -32.80 -66.43
N LYS A 102 31.31 -31.72 -67.17
CA LYS A 102 30.94 -30.35 -66.82
C LYS A 102 29.49 -30.06 -67.24
N LYS A 103 28.58 -30.02 -66.27
CA LYS A 103 27.30 -29.30 -66.36
C LYS A 103 27.27 -28.23 -65.27
N HIS A 104 27.05 -26.97 -65.68
CA HIS A 104 26.82 -25.84 -64.79
C HIS A 104 25.48 -26.02 -64.08
N ALA A 105 25.48 -26.78 -62.98
CA ALA A 105 24.41 -26.77 -62.00
C ALA A 105 24.73 -25.67 -60.98
N VAL A 106 23.85 -24.68 -60.89
CA VAL A 106 23.80 -23.75 -59.75
C VAL A 106 23.48 -24.57 -58.51
N LYS A 107 24.53 -25.06 -57.83
CA LYS A 107 24.41 -25.75 -56.55
C LYS A 107 23.96 -24.71 -55.52
N ASN A 108 22.69 -24.81 -55.13
CA ASN A 108 22.15 -24.13 -53.97
C ASN A 108 23.02 -24.52 -52.76
N LYS A 109 23.85 -23.59 -52.27
CA LYS A 109 24.86 -23.81 -51.21
C LYS A 109 24.27 -24.04 -49.82
N ASN A 110 22.96 -24.27 -49.70
CA ASN A 110 22.28 -24.45 -48.42
C ASN A 110 22.13 -25.91 -47.99
N ASN A 111 22.80 -26.86 -48.65
CA ASN A 111 22.75 -28.27 -48.25
C ASN A 111 24.09 -28.75 -47.68
N ASP A 112 24.72 -27.90 -46.87
CA ASP A 112 25.88 -28.28 -46.07
C ASP A 112 25.41 -28.96 -44.78
N GLY A 113 26.26 -29.81 -44.20
CA GLY A 113 25.98 -30.51 -42.94
C GLY A 113 25.58 -29.57 -41.81
N ASP A 114 25.99 -28.31 -41.89
CA ASP A 114 25.60 -27.22 -40.98
C ASP A 114 24.12 -26.87 -41.05
N HIS A 115 23.49 -26.93 -42.22
CA HIS A 115 22.05 -26.68 -42.36
C HIS A 115 21.23 -27.85 -41.81
N GLN A 116 21.69 -29.08 -42.02
CA GLN A 116 21.09 -30.27 -41.41
C GLN A 116 21.34 -30.34 -39.89
N ALA A 117 22.49 -29.86 -39.40
CA ALA A 117 22.78 -29.73 -37.98
C ALA A 117 21.96 -28.62 -37.31
N LEU A 118 21.69 -27.53 -38.02
CA LEU A 118 20.77 -26.47 -37.57
C LEU A 118 19.34 -26.99 -37.51
N ILE A 119 18.86 -27.68 -38.55
CA ILE A 119 17.53 -28.32 -38.56
C ILE A 119 17.43 -29.39 -37.46
N ALA A 120 18.47 -30.19 -37.23
CA ALA A 120 18.52 -31.16 -36.13
C ALA A 120 18.57 -30.51 -34.74
N ARG A 121 19.12 -29.30 -34.60
CA ARG A 121 19.08 -28.51 -33.36
C ARG A 121 17.73 -27.83 -33.13
N LEU A 122 17.10 -27.32 -34.19
CA LEU A 122 15.77 -26.71 -34.15
C LEU A 122 14.65 -27.75 -33.96
N ASN A 123 14.87 -28.99 -34.38
CA ASN A 123 13.96 -30.12 -34.17
C ASN A 123 14.19 -30.87 -32.84
N LYS A 124 15.19 -30.49 -32.02
CA LYS A 124 15.21 -30.92 -30.62
C LYS A 124 14.06 -30.23 -29.92
N LYS A 125 13.26 -30.99 -29.15
CA LYS A 125 12.29 -30.39 -28.22
C LYS A 125 13.04 -29.30 -27.44
N PRO A 126 12.50 -28.07 -27.36
CA PRO A 126 13.12 -27.00 -26.59
C PRO A 126 13.55 -27.57 -25.26
N HIS A 127 14.79 -27.32 -24.86
CA HIS A 127 15.17 -27.60 -23.48
C HIS A 127 14.38 -26.60 -22.64
N VAL A 128 13.18 -27.02 -22.23
CA VAL A 128 12.39 -26.30 -21.25
C VAL A 128 13.22 -26.45 -19.98
N ILE A 129 14.04 -25.44 -19.71
CA ILE A 129 14.53 -25.23 -18.36
C ILE A 129 13.27 -25.05 -17.55
N GLU A 130 12.96 -26.01 -16.70
CA GLU A 130 11.88 -25.90 -15.73
C GLU A 130 12.21 -24.69 -14.86
N PHE A 131 11.53 -23.58 -15.12
CA PHE A 131 11.74 -22.34 -14.41
C PHE A 131 11.26 -22.54 -12.98
N LYS A 132 12.20 -22.72 -12.05
CA LYS A 132 11.93 -23.00 -10.63
C LYS A 132 11.42 -21.76 -9.87
N GLY A 133 10.65 -20.88 -10.51
CA GLY A 133 10.16 -19.63 -9.92
C GLY A 133 11.28 -18.65 -9.58
N ALA A 134 10.99 -17.35 -9.71
CA ALA A 134 11.82 -16.32 -9.11
C ALA A 134 11.33 -16.10 -7.67
N GLU A 135 12.24 -16.06 -6.71
CA GLU A 135 11.96 -15.44 -5.42
C GLU A 135 11.73 -13.95 -5.67
N LEU A 136 10.70 -13.35 -5.05
CA LEU A 136 10.56 -11.89 -5.12
C LEU A 136 11.78 -11.25 -4.49
N ASP A 137 12.61 -10.63 -5.32
CA ASP A 137 13.78 -9.93 -4.84
C ASP A 137 13.36 -8.73 -3.98
N ARG A 138 14.32 -8.16 -3.26
CA ARG A 138 14.05 -7.02 -2.39
C ARG A 138 13.37 -5.88 -3.16
N ASN A 139 13.84 -5.56 -4.35
CA ASN A 139 13.34 -4.45 -5.16
C ASN A 139 11.92 -4.72 -5.69
N GLU A 140 11.60 -5.95 -6.07
CA GLU A 140 10.27 -6.36 -6.51
C GLU A 140 9.25 -6.20 -5.37
N ARG A 141 9.61 -6.58 -4.14
CA ARG A 141 8.76 -6.34 -2.96
C ARG A 141 8.53 -4.84 -2.72
N LEU A 142 9.58 -4.03 -2.83
CA LEU A 142 9.48 -2.57 -2.69
C LEU A 142 8.60 -1.96 -3.79
N LYS A 143 8.70 -2.45 -5.04
CA LYS A 143 7.86 -2.02 -6.17
C LYS A 143 6.39 -2.36 -5.95
N ILE A 144 6.07 -3.56 -5.46
CA ILE A 144 4.69 -3.93 -5.09
C ILE A 144 4.15 -2.94 -4.05
N ILE A 145 4.91 -2.68 -2.98
CA ILE A 145 4.49 -1.73 -1.94
C ILE A 145 4.31 -0.32 -2.52
N ALA A 146 5.20 0.13 -3.40
CA ALA A 146 5.08 1.44 -4.04
C ALA A 146 3.78 1.54 -4.88
N ALA A 147 3.41 0.48 -5.59
CA ALA A 147 2.14 0.43 -6.32
C ALA A 147 0.91 0.50 -5.39
N VAL A 148 0.96 -0.21 -4.26
CA VAL A 148 -0.07 -0.11 -3.22
C VAL A 148 -0.13 1.32 -2.65
N ALA A 149 1.02 1.94 -2.42
CA ALA A 149 1.10 3.29 -1.87
C ALA A 149 0.43 4.34 -2.74
N MET A 150 0.59 4.25 -4.06
CA MET A 150 -0.10 5.13 -5.01
C MET A 150 -1.63 5.04 -4.90
N CYS A 151 -2.15 3.88 -4.50
CA CYS A 151 -3.58 3.68 -4.31
C CYS A 151 -4.09 4.27 -2.99
N GLU A 152 -3.32 4.14 -1.91
CA GLU A 152 -3.71 4.59 -0.57
C GLU A 152 -3.47 6.08 -0.35
N SER A 153 -2.33 6.59 -0.83
CA SER A 153 -1.76 7.87 -0.39
C SER A 153 -1.69 8.91 -1.50
N GLY A 154 -2.03 8.54 -2.74
CA GLY A 154 -2.09 9.46 -3.87
C GLY A 154 -0.70 9.83 -4.41
N ARG A 155 -0.50 11.10 -4.78
CA ARG A 155 0.67 11.56 -5.54
C ARG A 155 1.95 11.74 -4.70
N ASP A 156 1.81 12.03 -3.41
CA ASP A 156 2.93 12.12 -2.46
C ASP A 156 2.83 10.98 -1.42
N PRO A 157 3.21 9.75 -1.78
CA PRO A 157 2.94 8.63 -0.90
C PRO A 157 3.67 8.74 0.45
N PHE A 158 4.89 9.27 0.48
CA PHE A 158 5.69 9.33 1.71
C PHE A 158 5.29 10.45 2.66
N GLY A 159 4.73 11.54 2.12
CA GLY A 159 4.23 12.69 2.89
C GLY A 159 2.74 12.69 3.13
N ALA A 160 2.01 11.70 2.62
CA ALA A 160 0.56 11.66 2.76
C ALA A 160 0.14 11.60 4.24
N GLU A 161 -0.74 12.51 4.61
CA GLU A 161 -1.24 12.64 5.97
C GLU A 161 -2.77 12.66 5.99
N ASN A 162 -3.33 12.00 6.99
CA ASN A 162 -4.71 12.18 7.41
C ASN A 162 -4.69 12.82 8.80
N THR A 163 -5.08 14.09 8.86
CA THR A 163 -5.12 14.89 10.10
C THR A 163 -6.41 14.60 10.89
N ASP A 164 -6.66 13.34 11.20
CA ASP A 164 -7.85 12.86 11.93
C ASP A 164 -9.19 13.21 11.24
N GLN A 165 -9.20 13.23 9.90
CA GLN A 165 -10.40 13.52 9.10
C GLN A 165 -11.50 12.46 9.26
N GLU A 166 -11.15 11.24 9.69
CA GLU A 166 -12.12 10.18 10.00
C GLU A 166 -12.97 10.52 11.23
N PHE A 167 -12.37 11.18 12.23
CA PHE A 167 -13.10 11.69 13.38
C PHE A 167 -14.00 12.86 13.00
N VAL A 168 -13.49 13.84 12.24
CA VAL A 168 -14.28 15.02 11.83
C VAL A 168 -15.56 14.61 11.08
N GLY A 169 -15.47 13.54 10.27
CA GLY A 169 -16.58 13.04 9.45
C GLY A 169 -16.99 14.05 8.37
N ARG A 170 -18.08 13.79 7.63
CA ARG A 170 -18.53 14.74 6.59
C ARG A 170 -19.15 15.99 7.24
N LYS A 171 -18.66 17.18 6.91
CA LYS A 171 -19.31 18.45 7.29
C LYS A 171 -20.04 19.05 6.09
N ASN A 172 -21.34 19.34 6.20
CA ASN A 172 -22.12 20.10 5.21
C ASN A 172 -21.98 19.62 3.74
N GLY A 173 -22.00 18.31 3.49
CA GLY A 173 -21.94 17.75 2.13
C GLY A 173 -20.54 17.77 1.49
N HIS A 174 -19.54 18.43 2.10
CA HIS A 174 -18.18 18.45 1.59
C HIS A 174 -17.14 18.22 2.70
N ARG A 175 -16.28 17.23 2.45
CA ARG A 175 -15.07 16.84 3.20
C ARG A 175 -15.34 16.04 4.47
N GLY A 176 -14.85 14.79 4.45
CA GLY A 176 -14.87 13.79 5.51
C GLY A 176 -15.12 12.37 5.00
N ILE A 177 -14.48 11.38 5.62
CA ILE A 177 -14.81 9.96 5.43
C ILE A 177 -15.81 9.62 6.53
N GLU A 178 -17.07 9.39 6.15
CA GLU A 178 -18.10 9.00 7.12
C GLU A 178 -17.91 7.52 7.47
N THR A 179 -17.48 7.26 8.69
CA THR A 179 -17.31 5.91 9.23
C THR A 179 -18.32 5.67 10.35
N SER A 180 -18.48 4.42 10.78
CA SER A 180 -19.36 4.07 11.90
C SER A 180 -18.87 4.63 13.25
N TYR A 181 -17.67 5.19 13.31
CA TYR A 181 -17.05 5.77 14.51
C TYR A 181 -16.69 7.25 14.34
N SER A 182 -17.09 7.88 13.23
CA SER A 182 -16.91 9.32 13.03
C SER A 182 -17.58 10.11 14.16
N ARG A 183 -16.87 11.14 14.64
CA ARG A 183 -17.24 11.99 15.79
C ARG A 183 -17.37 11.26 17.12
N ILE A 184 -16.84 10.03 17.20
CA ILE A 184 -16.85 9.21 18.41
C ILE A 184 -15.42 8.85 18.79
N VAL A 185 -14.62 8.36 17.83
CA VAL A 185 -13.26 7.86 18.07
C VAL A 185 -12.25 8.67 17.28
N HIS A 186 -11.21 9.15 17.96
CA HIS A 186 -10.01 9.65 17.29
C HIS A 186 -9.10 8.49 16.93
N ILE A 187 -8.76 8.38 15.66
CA ILE A 187 -7.70 7.45 15.20
C ILE A 187 -6.32 8.14 15.20
N GLY A 188 -6.33 9.47 15.35
CA GLY A 188 -5.15 10.31 15.37
C GLY A 188 -4.55 10.51 13.98
N LEU A 189 -3.23 10.73 13.95
CA LEU A 189 -2.51 10.91 12.70
C LEU A 189 -2.41 9.57 11.95
N SER A 190 -2.81 9.56 10.67
CA SER A 190 -2.35 8.54 9.72
C SER A 190 -1.29 9.17 8.82
N TYR A 191 -0.16 8.49 8.63
CA TYR A 191 1.00 9.05 7.94
C TYR A 191 1.63 8.05 6.97
N GLY A 192 2.15 8.54 5.86
CA GLY A 192 3.04 7.80 4.97
C GLY A 192 2.34 6.87 3.97
N ILE A 193 3.16 6.02 3.34
CA ILE A 193 2.84 5.33 2.08
C ILE A 193 1.53 4.53 2.08
N ILE A 194 1.15 3.96 3.21
CA ILE A 194 -0.10 3.19 3.36
C ILE A 194 -0.95 3.68 4.54
N GLN A 195 -0.83 4.97 4.88
CA GLN A 195 -1.59 5.62 5.95
C GLN A 195 -1.42 4.90 7.30
N PHE A 196 -0.18 4.76 7.78
CA PHE A 196 0.13 4.13 9.06
C PHE A 196 -0.56 4.88 10.20
N THR A 197 -1.53 4.24 10.87
CA THR A 197 -2.36 4.89 11.88
C THR A 197 -1.66 4.94 13.24
N GLN A 198 -1.83 6.07 13.93
CA GLN A 198 -1.39 6.28 15.31
C GLN A 198 -2.13 5.34 16.27
N ASP A 199 -3.46 5.30 16.22
CA ASP A 199 -4.26 4.45 17.11
C ASP A 199 -3.97 2.95 16.93
N GLY A 200 -3.74 2.51 15.68
CA GLY A 200 -3.39 1.13 15.37
C GLY A 200 -1.96 0.72 15.77
N GLY A 201 -1.11 1.69 16.10
CA GLY A 201 0.29 1.47 16.49
C GLY A 201 1.26 1.24 15.33
N ALA A 202 0.76 1.16 14.09
CA ALA A 202 1.59 1.00 12.90
C ALA A 202 2.52 2.20 12.71
N LEU A 203 2.06 3.41 13.05
CA LEU A 203 2.89 4.61 13.02
C LEU A 203 4.11 4.48 13.96
N GLY A 204 3.92 3.92 15.16
CA GLY A 204 5.02 3.72 16.10
C GLY A 204 6.06 2.71 15.61
N GLY A 205 5.60 1.67 14.90
CA GLY A 205 6.50 0.72 14.25
C GLY A 205 7.37 1.36 13.16
N VAL A 206 6.78 2.21 12.32
CA VAL A 206 7.52 2.98 11.31
C VAL A 206 8.52 3.93 11.95
N LEU A 207 8.11 4.71 12.96
CA LEU A 207 8.98 5.67 13.63
C LEU A 207 10.16 4.99 14.33
N LYS A 208 9.96 3.79 14.90
CA LYS A 208 11.07 2.97 15.42
C LYS A 208 12.07 2.61 14.32
N LYS A 209 11.59 2.13 13.17
CA LYS A 209 12.49 1.83 12.03
C LYS A 209 13.22 3.07 11.53
N CYS A 210 12.56 4.23 11.45
CA CYS A 210 13.22 5.48 11.08
C CYS A 210 14.36 5.83 12.06
N ASN A 211 14.10 5.69 13.36
CA ASN A 211 15.10 5.94 14.41
C ASN A 211 16.27 4.93 14.37
N GLU A 212 15.98 3.65 14.15
CA GLU A 212 17.01 2.60 13.99
C GLU A 212 17.85 2.84 12.73
N LYS A 213 17.22 3.27 11.64
CA LYS A 213 17.88 3.53 10.35
C LYS A 213 18.80 4.74 10.41
N ASN A 214 18.35 5.85 10.99
CA ASN A 214 19.15 7.08 11.13
C ASN A 214 18.76 7.86 12.39
N HIS A 215 19.33 7.46 13.52
CA HIS A 215 19.05 8.02 14.83
C HIS A 215 19.32 9.54 14.90
N GLN A 216 20.45 9.99 14.35
CA GLN A 216 20.83 11.41 14.39
C GLN A 216 19.83 12.28 13.63
N LYS A 217 19.44 11.87 12.42
CA LYS A 217 18.45 12.61 11.63
C LYS A 217 17.06 12.56 12.29
N PHE A 218 16.73 11.47 12.96
CA PHE A 218 15.48 11.32 13.70
C PHE A 218 15.39 12.33 14.85
N MET A 219 16.46 12.47 15.64
CA MET A 219 16.54 13.49 16.69
C MET A 219 16.50 14.91 16.13
N GLU A 220 17.19 15.17 15.02
CA GLU A 220 17.18 16.48 14.36
C GLU A 220 15.76 16.90 13.97
N ILE A 221 14.98 15.99 13.39
CA ILE A 221 13.62 16.26 12.91
C ILE A 221 12.61 16.30 14.05
N PHE A 222 12.61 15.28 14.92
CA PHE A 222 11.58 15.14 15.94
C PHE A 222 11.90 15.86 17.26
N GLY A 223 13.05 16.52 17.35
CA GLY A 223 13.44 17.36 18.48
C GLY A 223 13.81 16.55 19.73
N ASP A 224 13.94 17.25 20.86
CA ASP A 224 14.38 16.70 22.15
C ASP A 224 13.36 15.77 22.83
N ASN A 225 12.08 15.80 22.41
CA ASN A 225 11.02 14.96 22.95
C ASN A 225 10.65 13.74 22.08
N TRP A 226 11.57 13.29 21.23
CA TRP A 226 11.36 12.17 20.31
C TRP A 226 11.05 10.84 21.02
N GLN A 227 11.53 10.64 22.26
CA GLN A 227 11.23 9.43 23.04
C GLN A 227 9.76 9.36 23.46
N GLU A 228 9.14 10.48 23.84
CA GLU A 228 7.71 10.53 24.17
C GLU A 228 6.87 10.24 22.91
N LEU A 229 7.30 10.73 21.74
CA LEU A 229 6.68 10.39 20.44
C LEU A 229 6.69 8.88 20.17
N LEU A 230 7.83 8.21 20.35
CA LEU A 230 7.92 6.75 20.16
C LEU A 230 7.07 5.99 21.17
N THR A 231 7.04 6.45 22.42
CA THR A 231 6.24 5.86 23.50
C THR A 231 4.76 5.96 23.17
N LEU A 232 4.30 7.18 22.85
CA LEU A 232 2.92 7.48 22.44
C LEU A 232 2.48 6.59 21.29
N THR A 233 3.24 6.54 20.21
CA THR A 233 2.81 5.87 18.97
C THR A 233 2.94 4.34 19.01
N SER A 234 3.71 3.78 19.94
CA SER A 234 3.90 2.33 20.07
C SER A 234 2.99 1.72 21.14
N GLY A 235 3.29 2.01 22.41
CA GLY A 235 2.58 1.45 23.57
C GLY A 235 1.47 2.36 24.09
N GLY A 236 1.54 3.65 23.77
CA GLY A 236 0.71 4.69 24.35
C GLY A 236 1.33 5.29 25.60
N VAL A 237 0.83 6.47 25.97
CA VAL A 237 1.16 7.15 27.23
C VAL A 237 0.11 6.82 28.29
N GLU A 238 0.51 6.85 29.57
CA GLU A 238 -0.44 6.62 30.66
C GLU A 238 -1.36 7.83 30.85
N VAL A 239 -2.67 7.56 30.83
CA VAL A 239 -3.72 8.56 31.02
C VAL A 239 -4.72 8.03 32.02
N ALA A 240 -5.04 8.84 33.04
CA ALA A 240 -5.98 8.46 34.08
C ALA A 240 -7.34 8.09 33.47
N GLY A 241 -7.83 6.89 33.78
CA GLY A 241 -9.12 6.38 33.27
C GLY A 241 -9.06 5.70 31.90
N VAL A 242 -7.97 5.82 31.14
CA VAL A 242 -7.83 5.18 29.82
C VAL A 242 -7.07 3.85 29.96
N LYS A 243 -7.80 2.74 29.85
CA LYS A 243 -7.23 1.38 30.04
C LYS A 243 -6.87 0.66 28.75
N TYR A 244 -7.10 1.28 27.59
CA TYR A 244 -6.98 0.66 26.27
C TYR A 244 -5.96 1.40 25.41
N ALA A 245 -5.15 0.64 24.67
CA ALA A 245 -4.15 1.22 23.78
C ALA A 245 -4.79 1.91 22.57
N SER A 246 -5.76 1.23 21.94
CA SER A 246 -6.52 1.71 20.79
C SER A 246 -7.94 2.13 21.20
N GLY A 247 -8.31 3.36 20.85
CA GLY A 247 -9.67 3.87 20.98
C GLY A 247 -10.65 3.14 20.06
N LEU A 248 -10.22 2.77 18.85
CA LEU A 248 -11.06 2.05 17.89
C LEU A 248 -11.41 0.63 18.38
N GLU A 249 -10.44 -0.10 18.92
CA GLU A 249 -10.69 -1.41 19.54
C GLU A 249 -11.65 -1.31 20.73
N HIS A 250 -11.46 -0.28 21.56
CA HIS A 250 -12.37 0.00 22.67
C HIS A 250 -13.79 0.26 22.16
N TRP A 251 -13.96 1.13 21.18
CA TRP A 251 -15.24 1.39 20.54
C TRP A 251 -15.89 0.12 20.00
N HIS A 252 -15.15 -0.72 19.28
CA HIS A 252 -15.67 -1.99 18.80
C HIS A 252 -16.18 -2.89 19.94
N SER A 253 -15.53 -2.87 21.11
CA SER A 253 -15.96 -3.63 22.28
C SER A 253 -17.26 -3.12 22.93
N ILE A 254 -17.53 -1.81 22.86
CA ILE A 254 -18.68 -1.19 23.52
C ILE A 254 -19.81 -0.77 22.57
N SER A 255 -19.58 -0.71 21.26
CA SER A 255 -20.48 -0.14 20.24
C SER A 255 -21.91 -0.69 20.27
N LYS A 256 -22.09 -1.94 20.70
CA LYS A 256 -23.38 -2.63 20.82
C LYS A 256 -23.98 -2.63 22.22
N THR A 257 -23.28 -2.07 23.19
CA THR A 257 -23.75 -1.94 24.58
C THR A 257 -24.62 -0.70 24.73
N LYS A 258 -25.35 -0.59 25.86
CA LYS A 258 -26.13 0.60 26.18
C LYS A 258 -25.27 1.88 26.15
N ALA A 259 -24.04 1.82 26.67
CA ALA A 259 -23.11 2.95 26.68
C ALA A 259 -22.68 3.35 25.26
N GLY A 260 -22.34 2.39 24.40
CA GLY A 260 -21.97 2.67 23.02
C GLY A 260 -23.12 3.24 22.20
N ILE A 261 -24.34 2.73 22.38
CA ILE A 261 -25.54 3.26 21.73
C ILE A 261 -25.82 4.72 22.16
N GLU A 262 -25.65 5.02 23.45
CA GLU A 262 -25.81 6.38 23.98
C GLU A 262 -24.78 7.35 23.38
N ILE A 263 -23.51 6.96 23.33
CA ILE A 263 -22.43 7.76 22.71
C ILE A 263 -22.73 8.01 21.23
N SER A 264 -23.08 6.96 20.47
CA SER A 264 -23.43 7.09 19.05
C SER A 264 -24.62 8.04 18.84
N THR A 265 -25.65 7.94 19.68
CA THR A 265 -26.83 8.82 19.63
C THR A 265 -26.45 10.27 19.90
N LYS A 266 -25.57 10.53 20.87
CA LYS A 266 -25.08 11.90 21.16
C LYS A 266 -24.24 12.44 20.00
N ALA A 267 -23.35 11.63 19.42
CA ALA A 267 -22.51 12.00 18.29
C ALA A 267 -23.35 12.34 17.04
N SER A 268 -24.35 11.52 16.71
CA SER A 268 -25.25 11.77 15.57
C SER A 268 -26.08 13.04 15.73
N GLN A 269 -26.33 13.45 16.98
CA GLN A 269 -27.01 14.71 17.31
C GLN A 269 -26.06 15.92 17.39
N GLY A 270 -24.74 15.74 17.24
CA GLY A 270 -23.74 16.80 17.46
C GLY A 270 -23.67 17.27 18.91
N LYS A 271 -24.06 16.42 19.87
CA LYS A 271 -24.12 16.71 21.31
C LYS A 271 -23.13 15.91 22.14
N LEU A 272 -22.22 15.17 21.50
CA LEU A 272 -21.13 14.51 22.22
C LEU A 272 -20.17 15.60 22.71
N SER A 273 -19.88 15.62 24.01
CA SER A 273 -18.88 16.53 24.56
C SER A 273 -17.48 16.04 24.23
N VAL A 274 -16.50 16.95 24.19
CA VAL A 274 -15.08 16.60 23.98
C VAL A 274 -14.60 15.55 24.99
N ASP A 275 -14.98 15.69 26.26
CA ASP A 275 -14.63 14.71 27.31
C ASP A 275 -15.26 13.32 27.11
N SER A 276 -16.26 13.20 26.24
CA SER A 276 -16.91 11.94 25.88
C SER A 276 -16.37 11.33 24.59
N GLU A 277 -15.47 12.01 23.89
CA GLU A 277 -14.77 11.48 22.72
C GLU A 277 -13.80 10.38 23.16
N ILE A 278 -13.72 9.31 22.37
CA ILE A 278 -12.88 8.15 22.68
C ILE A 278 -11.49 8.38 22.09
N ARG A 279 -10.49 8.36 22.97
CA ARG A 279 -9.06 8.43 22.65
C ARG A 279 -8.32 7.29 23.32
N GLY A 280 -7.55 6.51 22.55
CA GLY A 280 -6.68 5.47 23.10
C GLY A 280 -5.44 6.06 23.78
N LYS A 281 -4.68 5.23 24.51
CA LYS A 281 -3.37 5.63 25.07
C LYS A 281 -2.40 6.10 23.97
N ARG A 282 -2.57 5.63 22.73
CA ARG A 282 -1.74 6.03 21.60
C ARG A 282 -2.14 7.37 20.97
N VAL A 283 -3.35 7.86 21.25
CA VAL A 283 -3.91 9.08 20.65
C VAL A 283 -4.08 10.13 21.74
N GLN A 284 -2.98 10.78 22.11
CA GLN A 284 -2.94 11.77 23.17
C GLN A 284 -2.03 12.92 22.76
N PRO A 285 -2.31 14.15 23.22
CA PRO A 285 -1.41 15.27 22.99
C PRO A 285 -0.14 15.08 23.84
N ILE A 286 1.03 15.32 23.23
CA ILE A 286 2.34 15.27 23.90
C ILE A 286 3.10 16.57 23.67
N ALA A 287 4.06 16.86 24.55
CA ALA A 287 4.79 18.12 24.49
C ALA A 287 5.64 18.20 23.21
N VAL A 288 5.69 19.35 22.54
CA VAL A 288 6.53 19.52 21.33
C VAL A 288 8.03 19.48 21.67
N THR A 289 8.37 20.04 22.83
CA THR A 289 9.70 19.97 23.46
C THR A 289 9.54 19.51 24.89
N VAL A 290 10.61 19.06 25.54
CA VAL A 290 10.53 18.59 26.93
C VAL A 290 10.01 19.71 27.84
N GLY A 291 8.88 19.48 28.50
CA GLY A 291 8.20 20.46 29.36
C GLY A 291 7.41 21.56 28.63
N GLY A 292 7.35 21.52 27.30
CA GLY A 292 6.62 22.48 26.47
C GLY A 292 5.11 22.25 26.41
N ALA A 293 4.43 23.06 25.59
CA ALA A 293 2.99 22.91 25.32
C ALA A 293 2.70 21.57 24.64
N LYS A 294 1.60 20.91 25.06
CA LYS A 294 1.14 19.66 24.46
C LYS A 294 0.31 19.92 23.20
N GLN A 295 0.55 19.11 22.17
CA GLN A 295 -0.17 19.17 20.89
C GLN A 295 -0.48 17.75 20.42
N ASP A 296 -1.62 17.59 19.74
CA ASP A 296 -1.90 16.37 18.99
C ASP A 296 -0.92 16.26 17.79
N LEU A 297 -0.61 15.04 17.37
CA LEU A 297 0.42 14.81 16.34
C LEU A 297 0.06 15.39 14.96
N TRP A 298 -1.24 15.59 14.70
CA TRP A 298 -1.75 16.16 13.45
C TRP A 298 -1.87 17.69 13.49
N GLU A 299 -1.35 18.35 14.52
CA GLU A 299 -1.39 19.80 14.70
C GLU A 299 0.01 20.42 14.80
N GLY A 300 0.05 21.73 14.57
CA GLY A 300 1.18 22.59 14.90
C GLY A 300 2.55 22.07 14.47
N THR A 301 3.48 22.01 15.43
CA THR A 301 4.88 21.65 15.16
C THR A 301 5.05 20.17 14.86
N TRP A 302 4.26 19.29 15.49
CA TRP A 302 4.35 17.85 15.21
C TRP A 302 4.02 17.55 13.76
N LYS A 303 2.92 18.11 13.26
CA LYS A 303 2.53 18.00 11.85
C LYS A 303 3.66 18.40 10.90
N GLN A 304 4.29 19.55 11.16
CA GLN A 304 5.41 20.04 10.35
C GLN A 304 6.60 19.06 10.37
N ARG A 305 6.92 18.48 11.53
CA ARG A 305 8.00 17.48 11.65
C ARG A 305 7.74 16.23 10.81
N PHE A 306 6.49 15.75 10.73
CA PHE A 306 6.12 14.65 9.82
C PHE A 306 6.26 15.01 8.34
N THR A 307 5.87 16.24 7.99
CA THR A 307 6.08 16.78 6.63
C THR A 307 7.57 16.83 6.26
N ASP A 308 8.43 17.19 7.20
CA ASP A 308 9.88 17.23 6.97
C ASP A 308 10.52 15.83 6.98
N ALA A 309 10.04 14.93 7.85
CA ALA A 309 10.41 13.52 7.86
C ALA A 309 10.15 12.83 6.50
N ALA A 310 9.07 13.20 5.82
CA ALA A 310 8.71 12.63 4.51
C ALA A 310 9.76 12.90 3.43
N LYS A 311 10.62 13.89 3.61
CA LYS A 311 11.67 14.28 2.66
C LYS A 311 13.00 13.54 2.87
N VAL A 312 13.11 12.75 3.94
CA VAL A 312 14.35 12.03 4.28
C VAL A 312 14.34 10.64 3.65
N LEU A 313 15.31 10.38 2.77
CA LEU A 313 15.42 9.10 2.05
C LEU A 313 15.47 7.88 2.98
N ASP A 314 16.24 7.96 4.08
CA ASP A 314 16.30 6.88 5.08
C ASP A 314 14.93 6.57 5.69
N PHE A 315 14.09 7.58 5.89
CA PHE A 315 12.75 7.40 6.45
C PHE A 315 11.76 6.88 5.41
N GLN A 316 11.89 7.29 4.15
CA GLN A 316 11.14 6.71 3.04
C GLN A 316 11.44 5.22 2.89
N GLU A 317 12.72 4.84 2.95
CA GLU A 317 13.12 3.43 2.92
C GLU A 317 12.61 2.67 4.14
N ALA A 318 12.68 3.25 5.34
CA ALA A 318 12.15 2.64 6.55
C ALA A 318 10.64 2.38 6.48
N GLN A 319 9.87 3.30 5.86
CA GLN A 319 8.44 3.10 5.59
C GLN A 319 8.20 1.89 4.68
N LEU A 320 8.95 1.76 3.58
CA LEU A 320 8.82 0.64 2.66
C LEU A 320 9.18 -0.70 3.32
N ILE A 321 10.30 -0.74 4.06
CA ILE A 321 10.74 -1.94 4.81
C ILE A 321 9.65 -2.35 5.80
N TYR A 322 9.11 -1.40 6.57
CA TYR A 322 8.02 -1.69 7.50
C TYR A 322 6.80 -2.28 6.80
N ALA A 323 6.41 -1.71 5.66
CA ALA A 323 5.27 -2.17 4.88
C ALA A 323 5.49 -3.59 4.32
N VAL A 324 6.70 -3.90 3.84
CA VAL A 324 7.04 -5.25 3.38
C VAL A 324 6.89 -6.25 4.53
N GLU A 325 7.53 -6.00 5.67
CA GLU A 325 7.55 -6.94 6.80
C GLU A 325 6.17 -7.18 7.41
N ASN A 326 5.34 -6.13 7.53
CA ASN A 326 4.10 -6.19 8.31
C ASN A 326 2.83 -6.37 7.46
N TYR A 327 2.93 -6.18 6.13
CA TYR A 327 1.77 -6.27 5.24
C TYR A 327 2.01 -7.19 4.05
N LEU A 328 3.14 -7.06 3.35
CA LEU A 328 3.45 -7.93 2.20
C LEU A 328 3.75 -9.36 2.65
N ASN A 329 4.76 -9.56 3.50
CA ASN A 329 5.19 -10.90 3.93
C ASN A 329 4.03 -11.72 4.54
N PRO A 330 3.20 -11.17 5.45
CA PRO A 330 2.05 -11.93 5.99
C PRO A 330 1.00 -12.30 4.94
N THR A 331 0.94 -11.58 3.81
CA THR A 331 0.01 -11.86 2.70
C THR A 331 0.52 -12.97 1.77
N MET A 332 1.82 -13.26 1.78
CA MET A 332 2.42 -14.23 0.85
C MET A 332 1.91 -15.65 1.02
N SER A 333 1.55 -16.06 2.25
CA SER A 333 0.90 -17.36 2.49
C SER A 333 -0.40 -17.51 1.70
N PHE A 334 -1.28 -16.50 1.77
CA PHE A 334 -2.51 -16.46 0.99
C PHE A 334 -2.22 -16.50 -0.51
N CYS A 335 -1.25 -15.73 -0.98
CA CYS A 335 -0.89 -15.70 -2.40
C CYS A 335 -0.38 -17.08 -2.87
N LYS A 336 0.45 -17.75 -2.06
CA LYS A 336 0.95 -19.11 -2.35
C LYS A 336 -0.17 -20.12 -2.43
N ASP A 337 -1.02 -20.18 -1.39
CA ASP A 337 -2.11 -21.18 -1.29
C ASP A 337 -3.12 -21.08 -2.44
N ASN A 338 -3.25 -19.89 -3.03
CA ASN A 338 -4.19 -19.61 -4.11
C ASN A 338 -3.52 -19.39 -5.47
N ASN A 339 -2.21 -19.64 -5.58
CA ASN A 339 -1.41 -19.43 -6.79
C ASN A 339 -1.56 -18.01 -7.39
N VAL A 340 -1.68 -16.99 -6.54
CA VAL A 340 -1.64 -15.57 -6.94
C VAL A 340 -0.18 -15.20 -7.09
N ARG A 341 0.28 -14.98 -8.32
CA ARG A 341 1.70 -14.82 -8.66
C ARG A 341 1.99 -13.56 -9.48
N SER A 342 0.98 -12.91 -10.05
CA SER A 342 1.18 -11.66 -10.77
C SER A 342 1.45 -10.50 -9.81
N GLY A 343 2.26 -9.53 -10.23
CA GLY A 343 2.51 -8.34 -9.42
C GLY A 343 1.21 -7.61 -9.07
N LEU A 344 0.27 -7.55 -10.01
CA LEU A 344 -1.07 -7.00 -9.82
C LEU A 344 -1.88 -7.75 -8.75
N GLY A 345 -1.94 -9.08 -8.83
CA GLY A 345 -2.68 -9.92 -7.89
C GLY A 345 -2.13 -9.81 -6.46
N ILE A 346 -0.80 -9.83 -6.33
CA ILE A 346 -0.11 -9.65 -5.04
C ILE A 346 -0.38 -8.25 -4.50
N ALA A 347 -0.20 -7.20 -5.31
CA ALA A 347 -0.45 -5.82 -4.89
C ALA A 347 -1.89 -5.63 -4.40
N PHE A 348 -2.88 -6.21 -5.10
CA PHE A 348 -4.27 -6.14 -4.66
C PHE A 348 -4.49 -6.87 -3.33
N ALA A 349 -3.96 -8.08 -3.16
CA ALA A 349 -4.06 -8.84 -1.91
C ALA A 349 -3.41 -8.09 -0.73
N VAL A 350 -2.23 -7.49 -0.95
CA VAL A 350 -1.54 -6.67 0.05
C VAL A 350 -2.37 -5.45 0.41
N ALA A 351 -2.97 -4.78 -0.58
CA ALA A 351 -3.78 -3.61 -0.32
C ALA A 351 -5.09 -3.95 0.43
N CYS A 352 -5.68 -5.12 0.19
CA CYS A 352 -6.75 -5.63 1.06
C CYS A 352 -6.26 -5.76 2.51
N ARG A 353 -5.07 -6.35 2.71
CA ARG A 353 -4.47 -6.52 4.05
C ARG A 353 -4.23 -5.18 4.75
N VAL A 354 -3.72 -4.16 4.05
CA VAL A 354 -3.53 -2.80 4.55
C VAL A 354 -4.83 -2.22 5.12
N ARG A 355 -5.97 -2.49 4.46
CA ARG A 355 -7.29 -2.01 4.88
C ARG A 355 -8.03 -2.93 5.86
N GLY A 356 -7.43 -4.05 6.25
CA GLY A 356 -8.11 -5.08 7.03
C GLY A 356 -9.24 -5.79 6.27
N VAL A 357 -9.25 -5.69 4.95
CA VAL A 357 -10.17 -6.41 4.05
C VAL A 357 -9.63 -7.82 3.81
N ASN A 358 -10.53 -8.79 3.71
CA ASN A 358 -10.13 -10.17 3.46
C ASN A 358 -9.75 -10.34 1.98
N PRO A 359 -8.52 -10.80 1.65
CA PRO A 359 -8.09 -10.96 0.26
C PRO A 359 -8.86 -12.06 -0.50
N THR A 360 -9.72 -12.86 0.17
CA THR A 360 -10.65 -13.78 -0.51
C THR A 360 -11.60 -13.10 -1.49
N LEU A 361 -11.76 -11.77 -1.40
CA LEU A 361 -12.44 -10.98 -2.44
C LEU A 361 -11.90 -11.27 -3.85
N LEU A 362 -10.58 -11.47 -3.99
CA LEU A 362 -9.96 -11.81 -5.27
C LEU A 362 -10.40 -13.19 -5.78
N LEU A 363 -10.59 -14.17 -4.89
CA LEU A 363 -11.00 -15.53 -5.25
C LEU A 363 -12.49 -15.58 -5.63
N GLU A 364 -13.32 -14.83 -4.91
CA GLU A 364 -14.75 -14.72 -5.23
C GLU A 364 -14.96 -14.00 -6.56
N ALA A 365 -14.08 -13.05 -6.90
CA ALA A 365 -14.03 -12.44 -8.22
C ALA A 365 -13.73 -13.44 -9.32
N ALA A 366 -12.70 -14.26 -9.12
CA ALA A 366 -12.32 -15.31 -10.04
C ALA A 366 -13.47 -16.31 -10.27
N LYS A 367 -14.06 -16.80 -9.18
CA LYS A 367 -15.21 -17.71 -9.21
C LYS A 367 -16.40 -17.12 -9.98
N LYS A 368 -16.72 -15.84 -9.75
CA LYS A 368 -17.80 -15.15 -10.46
C LYS A 368 -17.55 -15.05 -11.97
N LYS A 369 -16.29 -14.94 -12.38
CA LYS A 369 -15.87 -14.95 -13.78
C LYS A 369 -15.72 -16.36 -14.38
N GLY A 370 -15.97 -17.42 -13.60
CA GLY A 370 -15.76 -18.81 -14.03
C GLY A 370 -14.28 -19.18 -14.17
N LEU A 371 -13.38 -18.42 -13.54
CA LEU A 371 -11.95 -18.68 -13.50
C LEU A 371 -11.66 -19.71 -12.40
N LYS A 372 -10.64 -20.53 -12.62
CA LYS A 372 -10.24 -21.54 -11.63
C LYS A 372 -9.42 -20.91 -10.51
N VAL A 373 -9.57 -21.49 -9.32
CA VAL A 373 -8.80 -21.15 -8.12
C VAL A 373 -8.32 -22.47 -7.48
N PRO A 374 -7.05 -22.64 -7.10
CA PRO A 374 -5.91 -21.73 -7.30
C PRO A 374 -5.76 -21.26 -8.75
N PHE A 375 -5.32 -20.01 -8.95
CA PHE A 375 -5.25 -19.41 -10.30
C PHE A 375 -4.35 -20.22 -11.23
N GLU A 376 -4.68 -20.31 -12.51
CA GLU A 376 -3.83 -21.00 -13.50
C GLU A 376 -2.87 -20.02 -14.21
N SER A 377 -3.20 -18.72 -14.24
CA SER A 377 -2.43 -17.70 -14.95
C SER A 377 -2.57 -16.28 -14.40
N ALA A 378 -1.58 -15.41 -14.65
CA ALA A 378 -1.69 -13.96 -14.43
C ALA A 378 -2.88 -13.32 -15.16
N ALA A 379 -3.26 -13.86 -16.32
CA ALA A 379 -4.40 -13.36 -17.08
C ALA A 379 -5.71 -13.54 -16.29
N ASP A 380 -5.85 -14.67 -15.58
CA ASP A 380 -7.00 -14.93 -14.71
C ASP A 380 -7.01 -14.02 -13.49
N GLU A 381 -5.84 -13.82 -12.86
CA GLU A 381 -5.69 -12.87 -11.75
C GLU A 381 -6.11 -11.45 -12.18
N LYS A 382 -5.60 -11.00 -13.34
CA LYS A 382 -5.97 -9.69 -13.91
C LYS A 382 -7.45 -9.62 -14.21
N ALA A 383 -8.05 -10.65 -14.79
CA ALA A 383 -9.49 -10.69 -15.07
C ALA A 383 -10.33 -10.60 -13.79
N ALA A 384 -9.88 -11.22 -12.70
CA ALA A 384 -10.49 -11.12 -11.39
C ALA A 384 -10.40 -9.68 -10.82
N VAL A 385 -9.21 -9.05 -10.85
CA VAL A 385 -9.04 -7.65 -10.42
C VAL A 385 -9.88 -6.68 -11.27
N VAL A 386 -9.94 -6.89 -12.59
CA VAL A 386 -10.80 -6.10 -13.48
C VAL A 386 -12.28 -6.26 -13.11
N SER A 387 -12.74 -7.46 -12.77
CA SER A 387 -14.12 -7.69 -12.31
C SER A 387 -14.45 -6.86 -11.06
N ILE A 388 -13.52 -6.81 -10.10
CA ILE A 388 -13.65 -5.97 -8.90
C ILE A 388 -13.70 -4.49 -9.28
N SER A 389 -12.80 -4.02 -10.15
CA SER A 389 -12.75 -2.61 -10.58
C SER A 389 -14.00 -2.12 -11.30
N LYS A 390 -14.75 -3.05 -11.93
CA LYS A 390 -16.01 -2.78 -12.62
C LYS A 390 -17.22 -2.85 -11.68
N GLY A 391 -17.01 -3.16 -10.40
CA GLY A 391 -18.08 -3.33 -9.42
C GLY A 391 -19.01 -4.49 -9.73
N GLU A 392 -18.54 -5.47 -10.51
CA GLU A 392 -19.36 -6.64 -10.88
C GLU A 392 -19.65 -7.51 -9.65
N ILE A 393 -18.81 -7.43 -8.61
CA ILE A 393 -18.98 -8.15 -7.34
C ILE A 393 -19.47 -7.15 -6.30
N LYS A 394 -20.68 -7.39 -5.79
CA LYS A 394 -21.32 -6.52 -4.79
C LYS A 394 -21.12 -7.06 -3.37
N GLU A 395 -20.93 -8.36 -3.26
CA GLU A 395 -20.73 -9.06 -2.00
C GLU A 395 -19.89 -10.32 -2.22
N TYR A 396 -19.21 -10.76 -1.16
CA TYR A 396 -18.35 -11.92 -1.17
C TYR A 396 -18.41 -12.66 0.17
N GLN A 397 -18.08 -13.95 0.18
CA GLN A 397 -18.03 -14.74 1.41
C GLN A 397 -16.66 -14.57 2.08
N ALA A 398 -16.68 -14.22 3.36
CA ALA A 398 -15.48 -14.14 4.19
C ALA A 398 -15.68 -14.94 5.47
N THR A 399 -14.60 -15.55 5.96
CA THR A 399 -14.61 -16.22 7.28
C THR A 399 -14.22 -15.22 8.36
N HIS A 400 -15.10 -15.02 9.34
CA HIS A 400 -14.83 -14.21 10.53
C HIS A 400 -15.04 -15.04 11.79
N LYS A 401 -13.97 -15.25 12.57
CA LYS A 401 -13.98 -16.10 13.79
C LYS A 401 -14.57 -17.50 13.52
N GLY A 402 -14.16 -18.13 12.42
CA GLY A 402 -14.59 -19.46 12.00
C GLY A 402 -16.00 -19.55 11.42
N LYS A 403 -16.73 -18.43 11.25
CA LYS A 403 -18.06 -18.41 10.65
C LYS A 403 -18.03 -17.71 9.30
N ALA A 404 -18.68 -18.31 8.31
CA ALA A 404 -18.91 -17.67 7.02
C ALA A 404 -19.84 -16.45 7.21
N LYS A 405 -19.50 -15.35 6.54
CA LYS A 405 -20.24 -14.10 6.57
C LYS A 405 -20.21 -13.48 5.17
N THR A 406 -21.38 -13.08 4.68
CA THR A 406 -21.50 -12.23 3.50
C THR A 406 -21.01 -10.83 3.84
N VAL A 407 -20.03 -10.34 3.09
CA VAL A 407 -19.45 -9.00 3.23
C VAL A 407 -19.73 -8.21 1.95
N LYS A 408 -20.24 -6.99 2.08
CA LYS A 408 -20.42 -6.08 0.94
C LYS A 408 -19.06 -5.56 0.48
N VAL A 409 -18.85 -5.48 -0.83
CA VAL A 409 -17.66 -4.85 -1.41
C VAL A 409 -17.80 -3.34 -1.24
N ALA A 410 -16.82 -2.72 -0.59
CA ALA A 410 -16.79 -1.27 -0.41
C ALA A 410 -16.38 -0.57 -1.71
N GLY A 411 -16.87 0.65 -1.96
CA GLY A 411 -16.57 1.39 -3.19
C GLY A 411 -15.09 1.75 -3.32
N GLU A 412 -14.40 1.85 -2.19
CA GLU A 412 -12.96 2.06 -2.10
C GLU A 412 -12.18 0.87 -2.69
N GLU A 413 -12.65 -0.37 -2.48
CA GLU A 413 -12.00 -1.57 -3.06
C GLU A 413 -12.12 -1.60 -4.58
N ILE A 414 -13.28 -1.18 -5.11
CA ILE A 414 -13.53 -1.03 -6.55
C ILE A 414 -12.57 0.02 -7.13
N THR A 415 -12.50 1.19 -6.48
CA THR A 415 -11.62 2.30 -6.90
C THR A 415 -10.15 1.86 -6.91
N ARG A 416 -9.72 1.14 -5.87
CA ARG A 416 -8.36 0.63 -5.74
C ARG A 416 -8.01 -0.40 -6.80
N ALA A 417 -8.86 -1.40 -7.02
CA ALA A 417 -8.67 -2.36 -8.10
C ALA A 417 -8.52 -1.65 -9.45
N GLY A 418 -9.33 -0.59 -9.67
CA GLY A 418 -9.23 0.26 -10.86
C GLY A 418 -7.90 1.00 -10.97
N ARG A 419 -7.37 1.54 -9.86
CA ARG A 419 -6.05 2.22 -9.83
C ARG A 419 -4.91 1.24 -10.10
N LEU A 420 -4.88 0.09 -9.43
CA LEU A 420 -3.85 -0.93 -9.65
C LEU A 420 -3.90 -1.48 -11.07
N ASN A 421 -5.08 -1.69 -11.65
CA ASN A 421 -5.21 -2.15 -13.02
C ASN A 421 -4.77 -1.11 -14.08
N LYS A 422 -4.72 0.17 -13.71
CA LYS A 422 -4.20 1.25 -14.56
C LYS A 422 -2.69 1.43 -14.47
N ASP A 423 -1.99 0.61 -13.67
CA ASP A 423 -0.57 0.74 -13.35
C ASP A 423 0.26 1.38 -14.46
N GLU A 424 0.57 2.66 -14.26
CA GLU A 424 1.33 3.47 -15.22
C GLU A 424 2.80 3.07 -15.24
N THR A 425 3.27 2.28 -14.26
CA THR A 425 4.65 1.83 -14.19
C THR A 425 4.93 0.61 -15.07
N GLY A 426 3.88 -0.09 -15.51
CA GLY A 426 3.96 -1.31 -16.32
C GLY A 426 4.52 -2.54 -15.59
N PHE A 427 4.94 -2.40 -14.33
CA PHE A 427 5.58 -3.45 -13.54
C PHE A 427 4.59 -4.53 -13.10
N LEU A 428 3.32 -4.18 -12.86
CA LEU A 428 2.32 -5.11 -12.33
C LEU A 428 1.79 -6.11 -13.37
N VAL A 429 2.21 -6.00 -14.64
CA VAL A 429 1.70 -6.83 -15.74
C VAL A 429 2.39 -8.20 -15.81
N GLU A 430 3.53 -8.38 -15.14
CA GLU A 430 4.35 -9.59 -15.23
C GLU A 430 3.99 -10.63 -14.15
N ASP A 431 4.05 -11.92 -14.52
CA ASP A 431 4.06 -13.06 -13.58
C ASP A 431 5.36 -12.98 -12.78
N MET A 432 5.28 -12.91 -11.44
CA MET A 432 6.47 -12.64 -10.63
C MET A 432 7.08 -13.89 -9.98
N TYR A 433 6.35 -15.01 -9.83
CA TYR A 433 6.93 -16.26 -9.30
C TYR A 433 6.17 -17.55 -9.65
N TRP A 434 6.77 -18.70 -9.35
CA TRP A 434 6.16 -20.05 -9.38
C TRP A 434 6.01 -20.57 -7.95
N THR A 435 4.88 -21.17 -7.58
CA THR A 435 4.50 -21.52 -6.19
C THR A 435 5.33 -22.61 -5.51
N ASP A 436 5.94 -23.50 -6.26
CA ASP A 436 6.67 -24.70 -5.78
C ASP A 436 8.03 -24.38 -5.12
N THR A 437 8.52 -23.14 -5.18
CA THR A 437 9.83 -22.76 -4.63
C THR A 437 9.83 -21.81 -3.46
N PHE A 438 8.65 -21.46 -2.93
CA PHE A 438 8.52 -20.65 -1.73
C PHE A 438 8.68 -21.50 -0.45
N ASP A 439 9.69 -21.22 0.38
CA ASP A 439 9.94 -21.84 1.70
C ASP A 439 9.77 -20.79 2.82
N ILE A 440 9.32 -21.23 3.99
CA ILE A 440 9.22 -20.46 5.25
C ILE A 440 10.58 -20.06 5.85
N SER A 441 11.70 -20.61 5.36
CA SER A 441 13.05 -20.19 5.76
C SER A 441 13.37 -18.72 5.44
N TYR A 442 12.55 -18.06 4.61
CA TYR A 442 12.74 -16.70 4.10
C TYR A 442 12.00 -15.61 4.89
N ASP A 443 11.23 -15.98 5.93
CA ASP A 443 10.46 -15.06 6.78
C ASP A 443 11.29 -14.43 7.93
N LYS A 444 12.63 -14.57 7.91
CA LYS A 444 13.52 -14.12 9.00
C LYS A 444 14.36 -12.91 8.65
#